data_AF-A0A0F9JJW6-F1
#
_entry.id   AF-A0A0F9JJW6-F1
#
_cell.length_a   1.000
_cell.length_b   1.000
_cell.length_c   1.000
_cell.angle_alpha   90.00
_cell.angle_beta   90.00
_cell.angle_gamma   90.00
#
_symmetry.space_group_name_H-M   'P 1'
#
loop_
_entity.id
_entity.type
_entity.pdbx_description
1 polymer ?
#
loop_
_entity_poly.entity_id
_entity_poly.type
_entity_poly.pdbx_seq_one_letter_code
_entity_poly.pdbx_strand_id
1 'polypeptide(L)'
;MKIGTKSLLFGVHQFAIHPWFVAWAWWQLYSFPWDPRLWVAFFVHDLGYWGKSNMDGITGRSHPEFGAKIMSLFGPYWRDFCLYHSRFFAKQKNMPFSRLCVADKLAIALTPAWLYLPMAWLTGELKEYMQLAKEDSLATEYSSSSRKWFQNVQWACKQWAMKQYKELNDGD
;
A
#
# COMPACT_ATOMS: atom_id res chain seq x y z
N MET A 1 -13.32 -14.98 9.95
CA MET A 1 -12.99 -14.19 8.75
C MET A 1 -11.50 -14.24 8.50
N LYS A 2 -11.09 -14.34 7.23
CA LYS A 2 -9.66 -14.35 6.85
C LYS A 2 -9.03 -12.97 7.06
N ILE A 3 -7.71 -12.91 7.26
CA ILE A 3 -7.02 -11.67 7.63
C ILE A 3 -7.18 -10.56 6.58
N GLY A 4 -7.14 -10.88 5.28
CA GLY A 4 -7.35 -9.88 4.23
C GLY A 4 -8.75 -9.25 4.25
N THR A 5 -9.80 -10.03 4.55
CA THR A 5 -11.15 -9.47 4.74
C THR A 5 -11.22 -8.62 6.00
N LYS A 6 -10.53 -9.01 7.09
CA LYS A 6 -10.45 -8.17 8.29
C LYS A 6 -9.74 -6.86 8.00
N SER A 7 -8.65 -6.89 7.22
CA SER A 7 -7.89 -5.71 6.82
C SER A 7 -8.75 -4.69 6.09
N LEU A 8 -9.54 -5.15 5.10
CA LEU A 8 -10.44 -4.29 4.34
C LEU A 8 -11.57 -3.66 5.17
N LEU A 9 -12.05 -4.35 6.21
CA LEU A 9 -13.17 -3.86 7.02
C LEU A 9 -12.75 -3.05 8.24
N PHE A 10 -11.62 -3.41 8.88
CA PHE A 10 -11.22 -2.91 10.19
C PHE A 10 -9.71 -2.64 10.33
N GLY A 11 -8.92 -2.94 9.30
CA GLY A 11 -7.46 -2.90 9.37
C GLY A 11 -6.82 -1.78 8.58
N VAL A 12 -5.55 -1.97 8.23
CA VAL A 12 -4.75 -0.88 7.65
C VAL A 12 -5.17 -0.54 6.22
N HIS A 13 -5.80 -1.48 5.51
CA HIS A 13 -6.36 -1.28 4.16
C HIS A 13 -7.87 -1.00 4.20
N GLN A 14 -8.38 -0.40 5.28
CA GLN A 14 -9.81 -0.16 5.42
C GLN A 14 -10.34 0.67 4.23
N PHE A 15 -11.30 0.12 3.49
CA PHE A 15 -11.74 0.64 2.18
C PHE A 15 -12.31 2.06 2.20
N ALA A 16 -12.69 2.60 3.36
CA ALA A 16 -13.26 3.94 3.51
C ALA A 16 -12.27 4.95 4.10
N ILE A 17 -11.10 4.51 4.60
CA ILE A 17 -10.08 5.35 5.23
C ILE A 17 -8.84 5.40 4.34
N HIS A 18 -8.29 4.24 3.98
CA HIS A 18 -7.03 4.13 3.22
C HIS A 18 -7.07 4.92 1.90
N PRO A 19 -8.13 4.87 1.08
CA PRO A 19 -8.16 5.64 -0.17
C PRO A 19 -8.00 7.15 0.01
N TRP A 20 -8.40 7.72 1.14
CA TRP A 20 -8.21 9.15 1.43
C TRP A 20 -6.75 9.47 1.75
N PHE A 21 -6.04 8.59 2.45
CA PHE A 21 -4.60 8.74 2.67
C PHE A 21 -3.82 8.57 1.37
N VAL A 22 -4.25 7.68 0.48
CA VAL A 22 -3.68 7.56 -0.87
C VAL A 22 -3.94 8.83 -1.70
N ALA A 23 -5.15 9.39 -1.65
CA ALA A 23 -5.46 10.65 -2.34
C ALA A 23 -4.64 11.84 -1.78
N TRP A 24 -4.46 11.89 -0.46
CA TRP A 24 -3.63 12.93 0.18
C TRP A 24 -2.15 12.78 -0.19
N ALA A 25 -1.63 11.55 -0.17
CA ALA A 25 -0.28 11.24 -0.63
C ALA A 25 -0.09 11.59 -2.11
N TRP A 26 -1.06 11.25 -2.96
CA TRP A 26 -1.07 11.64 -4.36
C TRP A 26 -0.99 13.15 -4.53
N TRP A 27 -1.79 13.92 -3.79
CA TRP A 27 -1.77 15.38 -3.88
C TRP A 27 -0.39 15.96 -3.50
N GLN A 28 0.25 15.43 -2.46
CA GLN A 28 1.60 15.87 -2.07
C GLN A 28 2.67 15.58 -3.13
N LEU A 29 2.50 14.52 -3.92
CA LEU A 29 3.46 14.10 -4.93
C LEU A 29 3.14 14.72 -6.29
N TYR A 30 1.91 14.58 -6.79
CA TYR A 30 1.58 14.74 -8.21
C TYR A 30 0.54 15.83 -8.49
N SER A 31 0.26 16.72 -7.54
CA SER A 31 -0.86 17.67 -7.56
C SER A 31 -2.25 17.02 -7.37
N PHE A 32 -3.27 17.85 -7.21
CA PHE A 32 -4.62 17.39 -6.88
C PHE A 32 -5.18 16.41 -7.95
N PRO A 33 -5.77 15.26 -7.55
CA PRO A 33 -6.22 14.22 -8.46
C PRO A 33 -7.55 14.60 -9.15
N TRP A 34 -7.50 15.50 -10.14
CA TRP A 34 -8.69 15.92 -10.90
C TRP A 34 -9.30 14.80 -11.75
N ASP A 35 -8.52 13.78 -12.11
CA ASP A 35 -8.99 12.66 -12.92
C ASP A 35 -9.83 11.69 -12.07
N PRO A 36 -11.14 11.49 -12.36
CA PRO A 36 -12.00 10.59 -11.59
C PRO A 36 -11.50 9.13 -11.59
N ARG A 37 -10.73 8.71 -12.58
CA ARG A 37 -10.17 7.35 -12.66
C ARG A 37 -9.12 7.11 -11.58
N LEU A 38 -8.43 8.16 -11.11
CA LEU A 38 -7.53 8.08 -9.95
C LEU A 38 -8.31 7.72 -8.69
N TRP A 39 -9.46 8.35 -8.46
CA TRP A 39 -10.32 8.05 -7.31
C TRP A 39 -10.83 6.61 -7.33
N VAL A 40 -11.21 6.10 -8.51
CA VAL A 40 -11.55 4.69 -8.65
C VAL A 40 -10.35 3.81 -8.33
N ALA A 41 -9.16 4.12 -8.86
CA ALA A 41 -7.94 3.36 -8.57
C ALA A 41 -7.61 3.35 -7.06
N PHE A 42 -7.68 4.50 -6.39
CA PHE A 42 -7.44 4.60 -4.93
C PHE A 42 -8.41 3.71 -4.15
N PHE A 43 -9.66 3.63 -4.59
CA PHE A 43 -10.66 2.81 -3.90
C PHE A 43 -10.46 1.30 -4.14
N VAL A 44 -10.13 0.89 -5.37
CA VAL A 44 -10.17 -0.54 -5.76
C VAL A 44 -8.84 -1.28 -5.63
N HIS A 45 -7.71 -0.58 -5.52
CA HIS A 45 -6.38 -1.20 -5.64
C HIS A 45 -6.13 -2.35 -4.64
N ASP A 46 -6.64 -2.22 -3.41
CA ASP A 46 -6.47 -3.20 -2.34
C ASP A 46 -7.66 -4.14 -2.13
N LEU A 47 -8.79 -3.93 -2.82
CA LEU A 47 -9.99 -4.76 -2.62
C LEU A 47 -9.77 -6.25 -2.94
N GLY A 48 -8.72 -6.58 -3.67
CA GLY A 48 -8.29 -7.96 -3.89
C GLY A 48 -7.78 -8.70 -2.66
N TYR A 49 -7.60 -8.04 -1.51
CA TYR A 49 -7.37 -8.71 -0.22
C TYR A 49 -8.60 -9.47 0.29
N TRP A 50 -9.78 -9.25 -0.29
CA TRP A 50 -10.99 -9.95 0.11
C TRP A 50 -10.81 -11.47 0.01
N GLY A 51 -10.93 -12.16 1.14
CA GLY A 51 -10.81 -13.62 1.21
C GLY A 51 -9.38 -14.15 1.14
N LYS A 52 -8.34 -13.30 1.24
CA LYS A 52 -6.93 -13.73 1.35
C LYS A 52 -6.57 -14.09 2.79
N SER A 53 -5.78 -15.16 2.97
CA SER A 53 -5.42 -15.71 4.29
C SER A 53 -4.14 -15.12 4.89
N ASN A 54 -3.41 -14.31 4.13
CA ASN A 54 -2.21 -13.57 4.53
C ASN A 54 -2.15 -12.24 3.76
N MET A 55 -1.40 -11.27 4.28
CA MET A 55 -1.18 -9.99 3.62
C MET A 55 0.03 -10.06 2.67
N ASP A 56 1.18 -10.52 3.17
CA ASP A 56 2.43 -10.54 2.40
C ASP A 56 2.86 -11.94 1.92
N GLY A 57 2.08 -12.96 2.28
CA GLY A 57 2.30 -14.35 1.87
C GLY A 57 1.81 -14.67 0.44
N ILE A 58 1.80 -15.96 0.11
CA ILE A 58 1.51 -16.47 -1.25
C ILE A 58 0.15 -15.95 -1.77
N THR A 59 -0.87 -15.89 -0.91
CA THR A 59 -2.21 -15.48 -1.36
C THR A 59 -2.35 -13.97 -1.47
N GLY A 60 -1.79 -13.22 -0.52
CA GLY A 60 -1.90 -11.76 -0.46
C GLY A 60 -1.19 -11.08 -1.62
N ARG A 61 -0.11 -11.66 -2.16
CA ARG A 61 0.62 -11.13 -3.33
C ARG A 61 -0.22 -10.97 -4.61
N SER A 62 -1.36 -11.65 -4.70
CA SER A 62 -2.30 -11.55 -5.83
C SER A 62 -3.39 -10.47 -5.66
N HIS A 63 -3.39 -9.70 -4.56
CA HIS A 63 -4.38 -8.63 -4.35
C HIS A 63 -4.49 -7.61 -5.50
N PRO A 64 -3.42 -7.24 -6.25
CA PRO A 64 -3.55 -6.21 -7.29
C PRO A 64 -4.41 -6.64 -8.48
N GLU A 65 -4.59 -7.95 -8.69
CA GLU A 65 -5.29 -8.50 -9.86
C GLU A 65 -6.76 -8.07 -9.91
N PHE A 66 -7.43 -8.01 -8.76
CA PHE A 66 -8.83 -7.62 -8.69
C PHE A 66 -9.02 -6.14 -9.07
N GLY A 67 -8.24 -5.24 -8.46
CA GLY A 67 -8.26 -3.82 -8.80
C GLY A 67 -7.91 -3.59 -10.26
N ALA A 68 -6.88 -4.28 -10.77
CA ALA A 68 -6.49 -4.22 -12.18
C ALA A 68 -7.60 -4.67 -13.13
N LYS A 69 -8.35 -5.73 -12.78
CA LYS A 69 -9.50 -6.18 -13.57
C LYS A 69 -10.57 -5.10 -13.68
N ILE A 70 -10.90 -4.42 -12.58
CA ILE A 70 -11.85 -3.29 -12.61
C ILE A 70 -11.28 -2.14 -13.45
N MET A 71 -10.03 -1.76 -13.18
CA MET A 71 -9.40 -0.63 -13.88
C MET A 71 -9.17 -0.89 -15.37
N SER A 72 -9.19 -2.15 -15.82
CA SER A 72 -9.13 -2.49 -17.24
C SER A 72 -10.31 -1.96 -18.05
N LEU A 73 -11.45 -1.67 -17.41
CA LEU A 73 -12.60 -1.02 -18.04
C LEU A 73 -12.27 0.40 -18.53
N PHE A 74 -11.25 1.05 -17.96
CA PHE A 74 -10.76 2.36 -18.39
C PHE A 74 -9.57 2.27 -19.37
N GLY A 75 -9.13 1.05 -19.73
CA GLY A 75 -8.07 0.79 -20.69
C GLY A 75 -6.83 0.09 -20.10
N PRO A 76 -5.92 -0.38 -20.97
CA PRO A 76 -4.75 -1.17 -20.57
C PRO A 76 -3.78 -0.39 -19.67
N TYR A 77 -3.64 0.92 -19.88
CA TYR A 77 -2.85 1.79 -19.02
C TYR A 77 -3.36 1.75 -17.57
N TRP A 78 -4.67 1.88 -17.37
CA TRP A 78 -5.27 1.90 -16.03
C TRP A 78 -5.24 0.55 -15.34
N ARG A 79 -5.39 -0.54 -16.10
CA ARG A 79 -5.12 -1.90 -15.62
C ARG A 79 -3.71 -1.98 -15.04
N ASP A 80 -2.70 -1.58 -15.80
CA ASP A 80 -1.29 -1.71 -15.42
C ASP A 80 -0.91 -0.73 -14.30
N PHE A 81 -1.48 0.47 -14.31
CA PHE A 81 -1.38 1.46 -13.23
C PHE A 81 -1.82 0.86 -11.88
N CYS A 82 -2.92 0.10 -11.88
CA CYS A 82 -3.41 -0.59 -10.70
C CYS A 82 -2.67 -1.90 -10.44
N LEU A 83 -2.28 -2.67 -11.45
CA LEU A 83 -1.61 -3.97 -11.29
C LEU A 83 -0.21 -3.81 -10.68
N TYR A 84 0.53 -2.82 -11.16
CA TYR A 84 1.92 -2.57 -10.77
C TYR A 84 2.06 -1.60 -9.60
N HIS A 85 0.99 -1.37 -8.82
CA HIS A 85 1.13 -0.70 -7.53
C HIS A 85 1.84 -1.61 -6.50
N SER A 86 1.74 -2.94 -6.67
CA SER A 86 2.51 -3.90 -5.88
C SER A 86 3.94 -4.05 -6.42
N ARG A 87 4.92 -3.65 -5.60
CA ARG A 87 6.36 -3.81 -5.92
C ARG A 87 6.74 -5.26 -6.19
N PHE A 88 6.15 -6.20 -5.43
CA PHE A 88 6.41 -7.62 -5.61
C PHE A 88 5.95 -8.08 -7.00
N PHE A 89 4.72 -7.72 -7.38
CA PHE A 89 4.14 -8.11 -8.66
C PHE A 89 4.88 -7.46 -9.84
N ALA A 90 5.22 -6.18 -9.71
CA ALA A 90 6.02 -5.46 -10.70
C ALA A 90 7.39 -6.14 -10.90
N LYS A 91 8.11 -6.45 -9.81
CA LYS A 91 9.39 -7.17 -9.86
C LYS A 91 9.26 -8.55 -10.49
N GLN A 92 8.23 -9.32 -10.13
CA GLN A 92 7.98 -10.66 -10.70
C GLN A 92 7.77 -10.61 -12.23
N LYS A 93 7.12 -9.55 -12.72
CA LYS A 93 6.85 -9.35 -14.16
C LYS A 93 7.94 -8.56 -14.87
N ASN A 94 9.03 -8.19 -14.19
CA ASN A 94 10.09 -7.34 -14.72
C ASN A 94 9.56 -6.00 -15.29
N MET A 95 8.55 -5.44 -14.64
CA MET A 95 7.92 -4.17 -15.00
C MET A 95 8.24 -3.10 -13.95
N PRO A 96 8.29 -1.81 -14.33
CA PRO A 96 8.36 -0.74 -13.36
C PRO A 96 7.10 -0.70 -12.52
N PHE A 97 7.23 -0.30 -11.24
CA PHE A 97 6.07 -0.03 -10.40
C PHE A 97 5.36 1.26 -10.89
N SER A 98 4.06 1.36 -10.64
CA SER A 98 3.28 2.52 -11.04
C SER A 98 3.41 3.69 -10.07
N ARG A 99 3.04 4.91 -10.49
CA ARG A 99 2.94 6.07 -9.59
C ARG A 99 1.99 5.83 -8.41
N LEU A 100 0.98 4.96 -8.58
CA LEU A 100 0.10 4.54 -7.48
C LEU A 100 0.88 3.85 -6.36
N CYS A 101 1.90 3.05 -6.67
CA CYS A 101 2.77 2.43 -5.67
C CYS A 101 3.44 3.48 -4.76
N VAL A 102 3.89 4.58 -5.35
CA VAL A 102 4.61 5.63 -4.61
C VAL A 102 3.66 6.38 -3.67
N ALA A 103 2.48 6.72 -4.17
CA ALA A 103 1.42 7.34 -3.37
C ALA A 103 0.95 6.41 -2.24
N ASP A 104 0.73 5.12 -2.52
CA ASP A 104 0.32 4.12 -1.54
C ASP A 104 1.37 3.97 -0.41
N LYS A 105 2.67 3.92 -0.74
CA LYS A 105 3.72 3.91 0.29
C LYS A 105 3.74 5.18 1.14
N LEU A 106 3.58 6.35 0.53
CA LEU A 106 3.49 7.59 1.29
C LEU A 106 2.22 7.64 2.17
N ALA A 107 1.12 7.02 1.75
CA ALA A 107 -0.12 6.95 2.54
C ALA A 107 0.11 6.27 3.90
N ILE A 108 0.90 5.18 3.94
CA ILE A 108 1.31 4.52 5.20
C ILE A 108 2.05 5.51 6.11
N ALA A 109 2.99 6.28 5.55
CA ALA A 109 3.75 7.26 6.31
C ALA A 109 2.88 8.41 6.84
N LEU A 110 1.84 8.80 6.09
CA LEU A 110 0.91 9.86 6.47
C LEU A 110 -0.17 9.42 7.46
N THR A 111 -0.43 8.12 7.55
CA THR A 111 -1.45 7.58 8.46
C THR A 111 -0.98 7.74 9.92
N PRO A 112 -1.74 8.42 10.79
CA PRO A 112 -1.29 8.66 12.16
C PRO A 112 -1.31 7.38 12.99
N ALA A 113 -0.33 7.25 13.89
CA ALA A 113 -0.15 6.05 14.71
C ALA A 113 -1.38 5.69 15.57
N TRP A 114 -2.13 6.70 16.05
CA TRP A 114 -3.34 6.49 16.83
C TRP A 114 -4.47 5.82 16.02
N LEU A 115 -4.41 5.90 14.69
CA LEU A 115 -5.36 5.25 13.78
C LEU A 115 -4.80 3.91 13.27
N TYR A 116 -3.55 3.93 12.78
CA TYR A 116 -2.91 2.75 12.18
C TYR A 116 -2.75 1.60 13.18
N LEU A 117 -2.19 1.87 14.38
CA LEU A 117 -1.83 0.82 15.32
C LEU A 117 -3.06 0.08 15.88
N PRO A 118 -4.17 0.75 16.26
CA PRO A 118 -5.38 0.04 16.66
C PRO A 118 -5.97 -0.81 15.52
N MET A 119 -6.03 -0.28 14.29
CA MET A 119 -6.55 -1.04 13.13
C MET A 119 -5.69 -2.29 12.87
N ALA A 120 -4.36 -2.13 12.80
CA ALA A 120 -3.43 -3.23 12.59
C ALA A 120 -3.49 -4.28 13.72
N TRP A 121 -3.70 -3.84 14.97
CA TRP A 121 -3.84 -4.74 16.12
C TRP A 121 -5.16 -5.53 16.07
N LEU A 122 -6.28 -4.87 15.78
CA LEU A 122 -7.62 -5.48 15.72
C LEU A 122 -7.71 -6.61 14.68
N THR A 123 -7.01 -6.48 13.56
CA THR A 123 -7.05 -7.45 12.47
C THR A 123 -6.03 -8.58 12.63
N GLY A 124 -4.99 -8.37 13.44
CA GLY A 124 -3.85 -9.27 13.62
C GLY A 124 -2.66 -8.97 12.70
N GLU A 125 -2.79 -7.99 11.81
CA GLU A 125 -1.75 -7.56 10.86
C GLU A 125 -0.48 -7.08 11.59
N LEU A 126 -0.64 -6.37 12.71
CA LEU A 126 0.49 -5.88 13.50
C LEU A 126 1.44 -7.01 13.93
N LYS A 127 0.90 -8.18 14.26
CA LYS A 127 1.71 -9.35 14.65
C LYS A 127 2.44 -9.93 13.43
N GLU A 128 1.77 -10.06 12.29
CA GLU A 128 2.37 -10.53 11.03
C GLU A 128 3.53 -9.61 10.62
N TYR A 129 3.29 -8.30 10.59
CA TYR A 129 4.30 -7.32 10.17
C TYR A 129 5.51 -7.24 11.11
N MET A 130 5.29 -7.22 12.43
CA MET A 130 6.39 -7.17 13.38
C MET A 130 7.20 -8.47 13.39
N GLN A 131 6.56 -9.63 13.16
CA GLN A 131 7.26 -10.90 13.03
C GLN A 131 8.12 -10.94 11.77
N LEU A 132 7.60 -10.47 10.63
CA LEU A 132 8.38 -10.35 9.39
C LEU A 132 9.57 -9.40 9.56
N ALA A 133 9.37 -8.24 10.19
CA ALA A 133 10.46 -7.30 10.50
C ALA A 133 11.50 -7.90 11.46
N LYS A 134 11.11 -8.82 12.34
CA LYS A 134 12.03 -9.52 13.24
C LYS A 134 12.85 -10.58 12.51
N GLU A 135 12.22 -11.33 11.61
CA GLU A 135 12.86 -12.35 10.79
C GLU A 135 13.84 -11.74 9.77
N ASP A 136 13.49 -10.57 9.23
CA ASP A 136 14.41 -9.71 8.49
C ASP A 136 15.15 -8.78 9.47
N SER A 137 16.00 -9.34 10.33
CA SER A 137 16.72 -8.57 11.38
C SER A 137 17.64 -7.47 10.86
N LEU A 138 17.83 -7.38 9.53
CA LEU A 138 18.55 -6.30 8.84
C LEU A 138 17.63 -5.15 8.42
N ALA A 139 16.30 -5.32 8.53
CA ALA A 139 15.33 -4.27 8.30
C ALA A 139 15.48 -3.18 9.37
N THR A 140 15.80 -1.98 8.91
CA THR A 140 15.90 -0.75 9.73
C THR A 140 14.60 -0.40 10.46
N GLU A 141 13.52 -1.10 10.14
CA GLU A 141 12.19 -0.90 10.68
C GLU A 141 11.96 -1.65 12.01
N TYR A 142 12.72 -2.70 12.30
CA TYR A 142 12.49 -3.56 13.46
C TYR A 142 12.57 -2.80 14.80
N SER A 143 11.58 -3.03 15.65
CA SER A 143 11.59 -2.65 17.06
C SER A 143 10.64 -3.55 17.84
N SER A 144 10.97 -3.86 19.09
CA SER A 144 10.07 -4.57 20.00
C SER A 144 8.84 -3.75 20.42
N SER A 145 8.93 -2.42 20.31
CA SER A 145 7.80 -1.52 20.58
C SER A 145 7.01 -1.25 19.30
N SER A 146 5.73 -1.58 19.26
CA SER A 146 4.85 -1.34 18.10
C SER A 146 4.83 0.13 17.67
N ARG A 147 4.89 1.07 18.62
CA ARG A 147 4.93 2.50 18.30
C ARG A 147 6.25 2.90 17.65
N LYS A 148 7.37 2.40 18.16
CA LYS A 148 8.70 2.69 17.59
C LYS A 148 8.88 2.00 16.24
N TRP A 149 8.42 0.76 16.12
CA TRP A 149 8.35 0.03 14.86
C TRP A 149 7.59 0.84 13.81
N PHE A 150 6.36 1.28 14.13
CA PHE A 150 5.57 2.04 13.17
C PHE A 150 6.21 3.39 12.82
N GLN A 151 6.84 4.09 13.77
CA GLN A 151 7.63 5.30 13.45
C GLN A 151 8.75 5.02 12.45
N ASN A 152 9.45 3.89 12.58
CA ASN A 152 10.49 3.50 11.63
C ASN A 152 9.88 3.15 10.26
N VAL A 153 8.75 2.45 10.21
CA VAL A 153 8.00 2.16 8.98
C VAL A 153 7.56 3.44 8.29
N GLN A 154 6.99 4.40 9.03
CA GLN A 154 6.60 5.71 8.48
C GLN A 154 7.80 6.45 7.89
N TRP A 155 8.94 6.45 8.59
CA TRP A 155 10.17 7.05 8.10
C TRP A 155 10.66 6.37 6.82
N ALA A 156 10.77 5.04 6.81
CA ALA A 156 11.24 4.26 5.67
C ALA A 156 10.34 4.45 4.44
N CYS A 157 9.02 4.35 4.63
CA CYS A 157 8.04 4.57 3.56
C CYS A 157 8.13 5.99 2.99
N LYS A 158 8.27 7.01 3.85
CA LYS A 158 8.43 8.40 3.40
C LYS A 158 9.71 8.60 2.61
N GLN A 159 10.86 8.13 3.12
CA GLN A 159 12.15 8.26 2.42
C GLN A 159 12.11 7.55 1.06
N TRP A 160 11.58 6.34 1.02
CA TRP A 160 11.45 5.58 -0.21
C TRP A 160 10.55 6.32 -1.22
N ALA A 161 9.35 6.73 -0.82
CA ALA A 161 8.42 7.43 -1.70
C ALA A 161 9.01 8.73 -2.27
N MET A 162 9.64 9.54 -1.43
CA MET A 162 10.28 10.80 -1.86
C MET A 162 11.46 10.58 -2.80
N LYS A 163 12.25 9.52 -2.57
CA LYS A 163 13.33 9.14 -3.48
C LYS A 163 12.78 8.74 -4.85
N GLN A 164 11.78 7.85 -4.89
CA GLN A 164 11.20 7.40 -6.16
C GLN A 164 10.47 8.53 -6.89
N TYR A 165 9.81 9.43 -6.17
CA TYR A 165 9.20 10.63 -6.76
C TYR A 165 10.22 11.50 -7.50
N LYS A 166 11.39 11.74 -6.90
CA LYS A 166 12.48 12.48 -7.53
C LYS A 166 13.01 11.75 -8.76
N GLU A 167 13.32 10.46 -8.64
CA GLU A 167 13.82 9.66 -9.78
C GLU A 167 12.84 9.63 -10.97
N LEU A 168 11.54 9.71 -10.73
CA LEU A 168 10.51 9.75 -11.77
C LEU A 168 10.31 11.13 -12.42
N ASN A 169 10.85 12.21 -11.84
CA ASN A 169 10.67 13.59 -12.33
C ASN A 169 11.97 14.32 -12.67
N ASP A 170 13.11 13.87 -12.15
CA ASP A 170 14.45 14.37 -12.44
C ASP A 170 15.11 13.58 -13.60
N GLY A 171 14.36 12.65 -14.22
CA GLY A 171 14.80 11.78 -15.32
C GLY A 171 14.45 12.29 -16.73
N ASP A 172 13.89 13.49 -16.83
CA ASP A 172 13.67 14.25 -18.08
C ASP A 172 14.71 15.38 -18.22
#